data_AF-A0A367PF24-F1
#
_entry.id   AF-A0A367PF24-F1
#
_cell.length_a   1.000
_cell.length_b   1.000
_cell.length_c   1.000
_cell.angle_alpha   90.00
_cell.angle_beta   90.00
_cell.angle_gamma   90.00
#
_symmetry.space_group_name_H-M   'P 1'
#
loop_
_entity.id
_entity.type
_entity.pdbx_description
1 polymer ?
#
loop_
_entity_poly.entity_id
_entity_poly.type
_entity_poly.pdbx_seq_one_letter_code
_entity_poly.pdbx_strand_id
1 'polypeptide(L)' 'MVDAIETNACLHEVRAGIDGVLVLLEQQSVRSEACFSALCLLEMVKAKLDALMAAGPLAA' A
#
# COMPACT_ATOMS: atom_id res chain seq x y z
N MET A 1 14.70 15.53 -13.05
CA MET A 1 15.19 14.51 -12.09
C MET A 1 14.66 14.73 -10.67
N VAL A 2 14.30 15.96 -10.28
CA VAL A 2 13.66 16.27 -8.98
C VAL A 2 12.30 15.57 -8.83
N ASP A 3 11.46 15.57 -9.87
CA ASP A 3 10.13 14.92 -9.84
C ASP A 3 10.15 13.41 -9.54
N ALA A 4 11.16 12.67 -9.98
CA ALA A 4 11.25 11.23 -9.76
C ALA A 4 11.58 10.88 -8.30
N ILE A 5 12.38 11.73 -7.64
CA ILE A 5 12.75 11.56 -6.23
C ILE A 5 11.54 11.91 -5.34
N GLU A 6 10.85 13.02 -5.64
CA GLU A 6 9.64 13.42 -4.92
C GLU A 6 8.49 12.42 -5.12
N THR A 7 8.33 11.89 -6.33
CA THR A 7 7.35 10.81 -6.60
C THR A 7 7.66 9.56 -5.80
N ASN A 8 8.93 9.16 -5.70
CA ASN A 8 9.32 7.99 -4.93
C ASN A 8 9.07 8.19 -3.42
N ALA A 9 9.41 9.37 -2.88
CA ALA A 9 9.12 9.72 -1.49
C ALA A 9 7.60 9.66 -1.19
N CYS A 10 6.78 10.24 -2.07
CA CYS A 10 5.32 10.17 -1.97
C CYS A 10 4.80 8.72 -1.98
N LEU A 11 5.32 7.85 -2.85
CA LEU A 11 4.93 6.44 -2.88
C LEU A 11 5.30 5.70 -1.58
N HIS A 12 6.46 6.01 -0.99
CA HIS A 12 6.85 5.47 0.31
C HIS A 12 5.93 5.95 1.45
N GLU A 13 5.51 7.21 1.44
CA GLU A 13 4.54 7.75 2.41
C GLU A 13 3.17 7.06 2.28
N VAL A 14 2.68 6.92 1.05
CA VAL A 14 1.43 6.20 0.76
C VAL A 14 1.50 4.76 1.25
N ARG A 15 2.62 4.06 0.96
CA ARG A 15 2.84 2.69 1.41
C ARG A 15 2.84 2.59 2.94
N ALA A 16 3.51 3.50 3.65
CA ALA A 16 3.51 3.54 5.11
C ALA A 16 2.11 3.79 5.68
N GLY A 17 1.32 4.66 5.05
CA GLY A 17 -0.08 4.87 5.40
C GLY A 17 -0.91 3.60 5.25
N ILE A 18 -0.75 2.89 4.14
CA ILE A 18 -1.44 1.60 3.89
C ILE A 18 -1.04 0.57 4.95
N ASP A 19 0.26 0.44 5.26
CA ASP A 19 0.75 -0.46 6.32
C ASP A 19 0.08 -0.17 7.67
N GLY A 20 -0.06 1.12 8.03
CA GLY A 20 -0.76 1.53 9.24
C GLY A 20 -2.24 1.14 9.26
N VAL A 21 -2.95 1.32 8.15
CA VAL A 21 -4.39 0.95 8.05
C VAL A 21 -4.57 -0.57 8.09
N LEU A 22 -3.68 -1.35 7.46
CA LEU A 22 -3.72 -2.80 7.50
C LEU A 22 -3.62 -3.33 8.94
N VAL A 23 -2.69 -2.81 9.73
CA VAL A 23 -2.55 -3.18 11.16
C VAL A 23 -3.84 -2.91 11.94
N LEU A 24 -4.51 -1.79 11.67
CA LEU A 24 -5.79 -1.47 12.30
C LEU A 24 -6.89 -2.44 11.84
N LEU A 25 -6.95 -2.75 10.55
CA LEU A 25 -7.95 -3.65 9.99
C LEU A 25 -7.76 -5.10 10.43
N GLU A 26 -6.53 -5.58 10.58
CA GLU A 26 -6.25 -6.92 11.13
C GLU A 26 -6.95 -7.11 12.48
N GLN A 27 -6.84 -6.12 13.37
CA GLN A 27 -7.46 -6.16 14.70
C GLN A 27 -8.98 -6.08 14.65
N GLN A 28 -9.55 -5.31 13.71
CA GLN A 28 -11.00 -5.11 13.61
C GLN A 28 -11.70 -6.19 12.76
N SER A 29 -10.97 -6.88 11.88
CA SER A 29 -11.50 -7.88 10.95
C SER A 29 -12.19 -9.04 11.68
N VAL A 30 -11.67 -9.44 12.84
CA VAL A 30 -12.25 -10.51 13.67
C VAL A 30 -13.63 -10.17 14.22
N ARG A 31 -14.02 -8.89 14.19
CA ARG A 31 -15.29 -8.38 14.72
C ARG A 31 -16.26 -7.91 13.66
N SER A 32 -15.84 -7.85 12.39
CA SER A 32 -16.62 -7.29 11.30
C SER A 32 -16.17 -7.85 9.95
N GLU A 33 -17.09 -8.53 9.26
CA GLU A 33 -16.87 -9.03 7.90
C GLU A 33 -16.55 -7.90 6.91
N ALA A 34 -17.11 -6.71 7.12
CA ALA A 34 -16.78 -5.53 6.31
C ALA A 34 -15.32 -5.10 6.52
N CYS A 35 -14.81 -5.18 7.75
CA CYS A 35 -13.40 -4.90 8.04
C CYS A 35 -12.48 -5.98 7.46
N PHE A 36 -12.89 -7.25 7.52
CA PHE A 36 -12.17 -8.34 6.85
C PHE A 36 -12.12 -8.13 5.32
N SER A 37 -13.24 -7.78 4.71
CA SER A 37 -13.31 -7.50 3.27
C SER A 37 -12.42 -6.31 2.90
N ALA A 38 -12.43 -5.24 3.70
CA ALA A 38 -11.56 -4.09 3.51
C ALA A 38 -10.07 -4.45 3.66
N LEU A 39 -9.73 -5.32 4.63
CA LEU A 39 -8.37 -5.82 4.82
C LEU A 39 -7.87 -6.52 3.56
N CYS A 40 -8.61 -7.52 3.05
CA CYS A 40 -8.22 -8.26 1.86
C CYS A 40 -8.07 -7.38 0.62
N LEU A 41 -8.98 -6.42 0.43
CA LEU A 41 -8.90 -5.47 -0.69
C LEU A 41 -7.68 -4.56 -0.56
N LEU A 42 -7.39 -4.08 0.64
CA LEU A 42 -6.25 -3.19 0.87
C LEU A 42 -4.91 -3.92 0.76
N GLU A 43 -4.82 -5.18 1.19
CA GLU A 43 -3.66 -6.05 0.97
C GLU A 43 -3.37 -6.22 -0.53
N MET A 44 -4.41 -6.41 -1.34
CA MET A 44 -4.27 -6.49 -2.80
C MET A 44 -3.73 -5.18 -3.39
N VAL A 45 -4.24 -4.03 -2.93
CA VAL A 45 -3.75 -2.71 -3.35
C VAL A 45 -2.29 -2.52 -2.96
N LYS A 46 -1.92 -2.88 -1.73
CA LYS A 46 -0.53 -2.83 -1.25
C LYS A 46 0.38 -3.68 -2.14
N ALA A 47 0.00 -4.92 -2.44
CA ALA A 47 0.79 -5.80 -3.30
C ALA A 47 1.00 -5.22 -4.71
N LYS A 48 -0.02 -4.57 -5.28
CA LYS A 48 0.08 -3.86 -6.56
C LYS A 48 1.02 -2.65 -6.47
N LEU A 49 0.92 -1.86 -5.40
CA LEU A 49 1.81 -0.73 -5.15
C LEU A 49 3.26 -1.19 -4.99
N ASP A 50 3.51 -2.21 -4.16
CA ASP A 50 4.83 -2.81 -3.95
C ASP A 50 5.43 -3.28 -5.29
N ALA A 51 4.63 -3.92 -6.15
CA ALA A 51 5.06 -4.34 -7.48
C ALA A 51 5.39 -3.15 -8.41
N LEU A 52 4.62 -2.07 -8.37
CA LEU A 52 4.89 -0.85 -9.15
C LEU A 52 6.17 -0.14 -8.68
N MET A 53 6.37 -0.04 -7.36
CA MET A 53 7.56 0.54 -6.76
C MET A 53 8.80 -0.30 -7.08
N ALA A 54 8.68 -1.63 -7.10
CA ALA A 54 9.75 -2.54 -7.50
C ALA A 54 10.03 -2.51 -9.01
N ALA A 55 9.02 -2.25 -9.84
CA ALA A 55 9.16 -2.18 -11.30
C ALA A 55 9.90 -0.91 -11.76
N GLY A 56 9.67 0.23 -11.11
CA GLY A 56 10.35 1.52 -11.36
C GLY A 56 10.38 1.99 -12.85
N PRO A 57 10.97 3.17 -13.15
CA PRO A 57 11.18 3.63 -14.54
C PRO A 57 12.36 2.96 -15.29
N LEU A 58 12.85 1.79 -14.88
CA LEU A 58 14.15 1.22 -15.33
C LEU A 58 14.04 -0.13 -16.05
N ALA A 59 12.88 -0.46 -16.60
CA ALA A 59 12.71 -1.61 -17.50
C ALA A 59 12.97 -1.27 -18.99
N ALA A 60 13.74 -0.23 -19.29
CA ALA A 60 14.18 0.16 -20.64
C ALA A 60 15.69 0.40 -20.67
#